data_AF-A0A0M3IZZ9-F1
#
_entry.id   AF-A0A0M3IZZ9-F1
#
_cell.length_a   1.000
_cell.length_b   1.000
_cell.length_c   1.000
_cell.angle_alpha   90.00
_cell.angle_beta   90.00
_cell.angle_gamma   90.00
#
_symmetry.space_group_name_H-M   'P 1'
#
loop_
_entity.id
_entity.type
_entity.pdbx_description
1 polymer ?
#
loop_
_entity_poly.entity_id
_entity_poly.type
_entity_poly.pdbx_seq_one_letter_code
_entity_poly.pdbx_strand_id
1 'polypeptide(L)'
;MRYEHVAFEVSLAVPRRLTPNNIMRDGCVQSNLPNPCAADICYHKNYRTFDGSCNNLRDSLKGAAFTPFIRLLPPDYDDRINAVSDSISRERPNPRFISRALLSSRRSIASRASSMLMQFGQFLSHDMSKNKLDGRCTCQGGSECISISLSEMDSRRHKSPCIPLKRSIRVCGTGIHGVPRQQMNLNTAFIDASQVYGSDAITQRKFRAGVRSGLSMIPIGGRMFPPMDGRNTFNTGDDRSNLFVGLAALHTVFVRLHNKFVSLQILSMIDSVLRTMNKKWDEDRLFQETRKVVGAIMQVITYQEFLPALLGSSHNKLIPKYTHYKPNTNPAISNEFAGAAYRLHGLIQAEELGLIYSLESHEKSKL
;
A
#
# COMPACT_ATOMS: atom_id res chain seq x y z
N MET A 1 0.79 25.17 38.36
CA MET A 1 1.17 24.89 36.95
C MET A 1 -0.11 24.86 36.14
N ARG A 2 -0.35 25.89 35.32
CA ARG A 2 -1.53 25.97 34.44
C ARG A 2 -1.31 25.00 33.28
N TYR A 3 -2.17 24.00 33.17
CA TYR A 3 -2.27 23.19 31.95
C TYR A 3 -3.01 24.06 30.93
N GLU A 4 -2.28 24.56 29.94
CA GLU A 4 -2.89 25.13 28.75
C GLU A 4 -3.74 24.03 28.11
N HIS A 5 -5.03 24.32 27.93
CA HIS A 5 -5.88 23.59 27.03
C HIS A 5 -5.24 23.66 25.65
N VAL A 6 -4.43 22.65 25.30
CA VAL A 6 -4.06 22.40 23.91
C VAL A 6 -5.36 21.98 23.24
N ALA A 7 -6.08 22.96 22.70
CA ALA A 7 -7.05 22.68 21.69
C ALA A 7 -6.31 21.83 20.65
N PHE A 8 -6.73 20.58 20.48
CA PHE A 8 -6.51 19.86 19.23
C PHE A 8 -7.37 20.55 18.16
N GLU A 9 -7.14 21.84 17.91
CA GLU A 9 -6.98 22.19 16.51
C GLU A 9 -5.82 21.32 16.11
N VAL A 10 -6.14 20.18 15.48
CA VAL A 10 -5.25 19.58 14.52
C VAL A 10 -4.97 20.75 13.59
N SER A 11 -3.93 21.52 13.92
CA SER A 11 -3.30 22.42 13.00
C SER A 11 -2.95 21.45 11.91
N LEU A 12 -3.82 21.51 10.90
CA LEU A 12 -3.64 20.93 9.62
C LEU A 12 -2.45 21.71 9.08
N ALA A 13 -1.27 21.42 9.62
CA ALA A 13 -0.01 21.43 8.94
C ALA A 13 -0.15 20.40 7.82
N VAL A 14 -1.02 20.76 6.89
CA VAL A 14 -1.02 20.44 5.50
C VAL A 14 -0.17 21.57 4.93
N PRO A 15 1.17 21.55 5.08
CA PRO A 15 2.00 22.44 4.28
C PRO A 15 1.72 22.02 2.84
N ARG A 16 0.93 22.85 2.15
CA ARG A 16 0.62 22.77 0.71
C ARG A 16 0.68 21.35 0.15
N ARG A 17 -0.17 20.43 0.64
CA ARG A 17 -0.05 19.01 0.28
C ARG A 17 -0.59 18.79 -1.13
N LEU A 18 0.35 18.74 -2.06
CA LEU A 18 0.45 17.77 -3.14
C LEU A 18 -0.62 16.64 -2.98
N THR A 19 -1.70 16.72 -3.76
CA THR A 19 -2.71 15.66 -3.91
C THR A 19 -2.39 14.85 -5.18
N PRO A 20 -2.74 13.57 -5.32
CA PRO A 20 -2.52 12.85 -6.59
C PRO A 20 -2.98 13.65 -7.83
N ASN A 21 -4.09 14.40 -7.71
CA ASN A 21 -4.63 15.25 -8.77
C ASN A 21 -3.88 16.58 -8.96
N ASN A 22 -3.28 17.16 -7.90
CA ASN A 22 -2.50 18.40 -7.98
C ASN A 22 -1.02 18.15 -8.32
N ILE A 23 -0.55 16.91 -8.25
CA ILE A 23 0.84 16.53 -8.49
C ILE A 23 1.04 15.87 -9.86
N MET A 24 0.03 15.19 -10.41
CA MET A 24 0.16 14.58 -11.73
C MET A 24 0.18 15.63 -12.83
N ARG A 25 1.36 15.90 -13.38
CA ARG A 25 1.54 16.61 -14.65
C ARG A 25 2.18 15.65 -15.63
N ASP A 26 1.56 15.45 -16.79
CA ASP A 26 2.13 14.72 -17.93
C ASP A 26 2.75 13.35 -17.57
N GLY A 27 2.05 12.56 -16.74
CA GLY A 27 2.48 11.20 -16.36
C GLY A 27 3.62 11.11 -15.34
N CYS A 28 3.97 12.20 -14.66
CA CYS A 28 4.92 12.21 -13.54
C CYS A 28 4.32 12.76 -12.24
N VAL A 29 4.98 12.49 -11.11
CA VAL A 29 4.63 13.01 -9.78
C VAL A 29 5.82 13.76 -9.18
N GLN A 30 5.58 14.99 -8.69
CA GLN A 30 6.53 15.74 -7.88
C GLN A 30 6.75 15.07 -6.54
N SER A 31 8.00 15.02 -6.09
CA SER A 31 8.32 14.48 -4.76
C SER A 31 7.76 15.38 -3.66
N ASN A 32 7.44 14.77 -2.52
CA ASN A 32 7.03 15.48 -1.32
C ASN A 32 8.12 16.48 -0.87
N LEU A 33 7.71 17.54 -0.18
CA LEU A 33 8.62 18.57 0.32
C LEU A 33 8.94 18.34 1.80
N PRO A 34 10.18 18.61 2.24
CA PRO A 34 10.53 18.50 3.64
C PRO A 34 9.68 19.43 4.51
N ASN A 35 9.16 18.90 5.61
CA ASN A 35 8.39 19.66 6.60
C ASN A 35 9.21 19.90 7.87
N PRO A 36 9.08 21.08 8.51
CA PRO A 36 9.78 21.37 9.76
C PRO A 36 9.13 20.62 10.93
N CYS A 37 9.64 19.42 11.25
CA CYS A 37 9.07 18.58 12.31
C CYS A 37 9.06 19.23 13.71
N ALA A 38 9.90 20.24 13.93
CA ALA A 38 9.93 20.99 15.20
C ALA A 38 8.64 21.78 15.44
N ALA A 39 7.94 22.19 14.38
CA ALA A 39 6.71 22.98 14.49
C ALA A 39 5.60 22.23 15.25
N ASP A 40 5.49 20.91 15.05
CA ASP A 40 4.46 20.05 15.65
C ASP A 40 5.07 18.90 16.46
N ILE A 41 6.18 19.16 17.17
CA ILE A 41 6.93 18.11 17.87
C ILE A 41 6.10 17.33 18.90
N CYS A 42 5.13 17.99 19.53
CA CYS A 42 4.19 17.35 20.47
C CYS A 42 3.31 16.32 19.78
N TYR A 43 2.88 16.57 18.53
CA TYR A 43 2.14 15.60 17.73
C TYR A 43 3.05 14.44 17.33
N HIS A 44 4.23 14.73 16.75
CA HIS A 44 5.13 13.69 16.23
C HIS A 44 5.68 12.74 17.30
N LYS A 45 5.76 13.18 18.57
CA LYS A 45 6.11 12.32 19.70
C LYS A 45 5.03 11.30 20.04
N ASN A 46 3.77 11.59 19.74
CA ASN A 46 2.63 10.75 20.12
C ASN A 46 2.06 9.95 18.95
N TYR A 47 2.07 10.54 17.75
CA TYR A 47 1.36 10.06 16.57
C TYR A 47 2.17 10.14 15.30
N ARG A 48 1.84 9.22 14.39
CA ARG A 48 2.38 9.18 13.03
C ARG A 48 1.53 10.07 12.14
N THR A 49 2.15 10.84 11.26
CA THR A 49 1.45 11.51 10.15
C THR A 49 0.86 10.46 9.20
N PHE A 50 -0.11 10.85 8.37
CA PHE A 50 -0.70 9.92 7.37
C PHE A 50 0.23 9.62 6.19
N ASP A 51 1.12 10.56 5.86
CA ASP A 51 2.11 10.41 4.80
C ASP A 51 3.46 9.89 5.33
N GLY A 52 3.56 9.49 6.60
CA GLY A 52 4.80 8.98 7.20
C GLY A 52 5.90 10.04 7.41
N SER A 53 5.65 11.30 7.05
CA SER A 53 6.59 12.40 7.26
C SER A 53 6.90 12.61 8.75
N CYS A 54 8.11 13.08 9.05
CA CYS A 54 8.59 13.30 10.42
C CYS A 54 8.66 12.04 11.31
N ASN A 55 8.64 10.84 10.72
CA ASN A 55 9.08 9.64 11.45
C ASN A 55 10.55 9.77 11.89
N ASN A 56 11.39 10.28 11.00
CA ASN A 56 12.73 10.73 11.32
C ASN A 56 12.72 12.26 11.47
N LEU A 57 13.01 12.75 12.67
CA LEU A 57 12.93 14.18 13.00
C LEU A 57 14.03 15.03 12.36
N ARG A 58 15.13 14.41 11.91
CA ARG A 58 16.24 15.09 11.22
C ARG A 58 16.02 15.15 9.72
N ASP A 59 15.44 14.09 9.16
CA ASP A 59 15.14 13.97 7.73
C ASP A 59 13.67 13.57 7.56
N SER A 60 12.82 14.57 7.43
CA SER A 60 11.37 14.43 7.51
C SER A 60 10.76 13.57 6.40
N LEU A 61 11.49 13.30 5.32
CA LEU A 61 11.00 12.53 4.17
C LEU A 61 11.45 11.07 4.17
N LYS A 62 12.30 10.63 5.10
CA LYS A 62 12.73 9.21 5.18
C LYS A 62 11.54 8.28 5.39
N GLY A 63 11.17 7.56 4.34
CA GLY A 63 10.05 6.61 4.33
C GLY A 63 8.67 7.27 4.19
N ALA A 64 8.61 8.56 3.89
CA ALA A 64 7.35 9.25 3.65
C ALA A 64 6.74 8.84 2.30
N ALA A 65 5.42 8.93 2.19
CA ALA A 65 4.70 8.79 0.94
C ALA A 65 5.07 9.91 -0.05
N PHE A 66 4.86 9.65 -1.33
CA PHE A 66 5.23 10.54 -2.44
C PHE A 66 6.73 10.85 -2.46
N THR A 67 7.54 9.84 -2.12
CA THR A 67 8.99 9.89 -2.28
C THR A 67 9.46 8.78 -3.22
N PRO A 68 10.59 8.95 -3.92
CA PRO A 68 11.12 7.91 -4.81
C PRO A 68 11.46 6.64 -4.04
N PHE A 69 11.29 5.47 -4.69
CA PHE A 69 11.90 4.26 -4.15
C PHE A 69 13.43 4.42 -4.09
N ILE A 70 14.06 3.79 -3.09
CA ILE A 70 15.51 3.62 -3.13
C ILE A 70 15.89 2.55 -4.14
N ARG A 71 17.15 2.53 -4.54
CA ARG A 71 17.68 1.46 -5.38
C ARG A 71 18.83 0.78 -4.67
N LEU A 72 18.85 -0.54 -4.73
CA LEU A 72 19.99 -1.34 -4.25
C LEU A 72 21.12 -1.31 -5.28
N LEU A 73 20.78 -1.17 -6.57
CA LEU A 73 21.72 -1.03 -7.68
C LEU A 73 21.36 0.16 -8.59
N PRO A 74 22.33 0.73 -9.33
CA PRO A 74 22.03 1.74 -10.35
C PRO A 74 20.98 1.24 -11.38
N PRO A 75 20.13 2.14 -11.91
CA PRO A 75 19.12 1.75 -12.90
C PRO A 75 19.75 1.30 -14.23
N ASP A 76 19.21 0.22 -14.81
CA ASP A 76 19.64 -0.36 -16.08
C ASP A 76 18.54 -0.20 -17.15
N TYR A 77 18.39 1.03 -17.64
CA TYR A 77 17.57 1.34 -18.81
C TYR A 77 18.38 1.14 -20.10
N ASP A 78 17.70 0.82 -21.19
CA ASP A 78 18.35 0.44 -22.46
C ASP A 78 19.12 1.61 -23.08
N ASP A 79 18.60 2.83 -22.93
CA ASP A 79 19.26 4.10 -23.27
C ASP A 79 19.96 4.75 -22.06
N ARG A 80 20.10 4.02 -20.95
CA ARG A 80 20.56 4.50 -19.63
C ARG A 80 19.69 5.57 -18.97
N ILE A 81 18.59 5.99 -19.59
CA ILE A 81 17.76 7.11 -19.15
C ILE A 81 16.32 6.65 -18.83
N ASN A 82 15.59 6.17 -19.82
CA ASN A 82 14.15 5.92 -19.70
C ASN A 82 13.63 4.79 -20.58
N ALA A 83 14.32 4.41 -21.65
CA ALA A 83 13.93 3.31 -22.52
C ALA A 83 13.84 2.02 -21.71
N VAL A 84 12.69 1.34 -21.81
CA VAL A 84 12.45 0.07 -21.13
C VAL A 84 13.55 -0.90 -21.50
N SER A 85 14.06 -1.66 -20.53
CA SER A 85 15.14 -2.61 -20.76
C SER A 85 14.82 -3.48 -21.98
N ASP A 86 15.79 -3.57 -22.90
CA ASP A 86 15.71 -4.36 -24.13
C ASP A 86 14.67 -3.90 -25.18
N SER A 87 14.21 -2.64 -25.12
CA SER A 87 13.29 -2.09 -26.12
C SER A 87 13.96 -1.62 -27.42
N ILE A 88 15.25 -1.30 -27.35
CA ILE A 88 16.14 -0.84 -28.42
C ILE A 88 17.07 -1.98 -28.83
N SER A 89 17.79 -2.59 -27.88
CA SER A 89 18.80 -3.64 -28.13
C SER A 89 18.18 -4.95 -28.60
N ARG A 90 17.02 -5.34 -28.04
CA ARG A 90 16.22 -6.52 -28.43
C ARG A 90 17.00 -7.85 -28.35
N GLU A 91 17.86 -7.99 -27.36
CA GLU A 91 18.70 -9.17 -27.09
C GLU A 91 18.06 -10.14 -26.09
N ARG A 92 17.04 -9.71 -25.35
CA ARG A 92 16.37 -10.51 -24.31
C ARG A 92 15.10 -11.17 -24.85
N PRO A 93 14.74 -12.36 -24.33
CA PRO A 93 13.53 -13.03 -24.74
C PRO A 93 12.28 -12.25 -24.31
N ASN A 94 11.23 -12.34 -25.13
CA ASN A 94 9.93 -11.75 -24.82
C ASN A 94 9.40 -12.25 -23.45
N PRO A 95 8.95 -11.35 -22.54
CA PRO A 95 8.47 -11.75 -21.20
C PRO A 95 7.32 -12.76 -21.21
N ARG A 96 6.43 -12.71 -22.21
CA ARG A 96 5.33 -13.67 -22.36
C ARG A 96 5.86 -15.05 -22.72
N PHE A 97 6.87 -15.13 -23.58
CA PHE A 97 7.51 -16.40 -23.90
C PHE A 97 8.11 -17.03 -22.63
N ILE A 98 8.87 -16.27 -21.85
CA ILE A 98 9.43 -16.73 -20.57
C ILE A 98 8.34 -17.19 -19.60
N SER A 99 7.26 -16.41 -19.43
CA SER A 99 6.13 -16.79 -18.59
C SER A 99 5.49 -18.11 -19.02
N ARG A 100 5.36 -18.37 -20.32
CA ARG A 100 4.83 -19.65 -20.82
C ARG A 100 5.82 -20.79 -20.62
N ALA A 101 7.10 -20.56 -20.84
CA ALA A 101 8.13 -21.59 -20.72
C ALA A 101 8.35 -22.01 -19.26
N LEU A 102 8.34 -21.05 -18.31
CA LEU A 102 8.73 -21.29 -16.92
C LEU A 102 7.54 -21.41 -15.95
N LEU A 103 6.42 -20.74 -16.22
CA LEU A 103 5.33 -20.56 -15.24
C LEU A 103 3.99 -21.20 -15.66
N SER A 104 3.93 -21.94 -16.77
CA SER A 104 2.67 -22.53 -17.29
C SER A 104 2.23 -23.83 -16.63
N SER A 105 2.93 -24.27 -15.59
CA SER A 105 2.66 -25.54 -14.91
C SER A 105 1.32 -25.53 -14.18
N ARG A 106 0.60 -26.65 -14.25
CA ARG A 106 -0.60 -26.91 -13.42
C ARG A 106 -0.26 -27.53 -12.06
N ARG A 107 1.03 -27.75 -11.78
CA ARG A 107 1.46 -28.38 -10.52
C ARG A 107 1.24 -27.42 -9.36
N SER A 108 0.51 -27.88 -8.35
CA SER A 108 0.45 -27.24 -7.05
C SER A 108 1.51 -27.85 -6.15
N ILE A 109 2.24 -27.00 -5.42
CA ILE A 109 3.19 -27.46 -4.40
C ILE A 109 2.44 -27.47 -3.07
N ALA A 110 2.34 -28.66 -2.47
CA ALA A 110 1.74 -28.80 -1.15
C ALA A 110 2.52 -27.97 -0.13
N SER A 111 1.81 -27.15 0.64
CA SER A 111 2.36 -26.34 1.71
C SER A 111 1.54 -26.53 2.97
N ARG A 112 2.19 -26.44 4.12
CA ARG A 112 1.51 -26.37 5.43
C ARG A 112 0.97 -24.97 5.72
N ALA A 113 1.36 -23.98 4.93
CA ALA A 113 0.83 -22.62 5.06
C ALA A 113 -0.60 -22.55 4.53
N SER A 114 -1.47 -21.88 5.27
CA SER A 114 -2.80 -21.53 4.77
C SER A 114 -2.69 -20.43 3.72
N SER A 115 -3.73 -20.26 2.89
CA SER A 115 -3.79 -19.20 1.89
C SER A 115 -3.80 -17.79 2.50
N MET A 116 -4.02 -17.69 3.83
CA MET A 116 -3.82 -16.46 4.59
C MET A 116 -2.38 -15.92 4.46
N LEU A 117 -1.37 -16.79 4.28
CA LEU A 117 0.01 -16.35 4.06
C LEU A 117 0.10 -15.47 2.80
N MET A 118 -0.49 -15.91 1.69
CA MET A 118 -0.54 -15.13 0.45
C MET A 118 -1.37 -13.86 0.66
N GLN A 119 -2.56 -14.02 1.21
CA GLN A 119 -3.53 -12.95 1.37
C GLN A 119 -3.01 -11.79 2.25
N PHE A 120 -2.39 -12.14 3.39
CA PHE A 120 -1.76 -11.17 4.29
C PHE A 120 -0.51 -10.56 3.67
N GLY A 121 0.30 -11.35 2.95
CA GLY A 121 1.47 -10.84 2.23
C GLY A 121 1.10 -9.74 1.23
N GLN A 122 0.02 -9.93 0.47
CA GLN A 122 -0.48 -8.91 -0.44
C GLN A 122 -1.06 -7.70 0.30
N PHE A 123 -1.87 -7.92 1.33
CA PHE A 123 -2.43 -6.84 2.15
C PHE A 123 -1.34 -5.97 2.80
N LEU A 124 -0.26 -6.59 3.27
CA LEU A 124 0.92 -5.91 3.80
C LEU A 124 1.70 -5.16 2.70
N SER A 125 1.84 -5.73 1.50
CA SER A 125 2.46 -5.03 0.37
C SER A 125 1.73 -3.73 0.01
N HIS A 126 0.40 -3.71 0.21
CA HIS A 126 -0.44 -2.55 -0.03
C HIS A 126 -0.32 -1.48 1.05
N ASP A 127 0.26 -1.80 2.22
CA ASP A 127 0.66 -0.80 3.21
C ASP A 127 1.87 -0.03 2.67
N MET A 128 2.91 -0.74 2.23
CA MET A 128 4.23 -0.12 2.04
C MET A 128 4.53 0.41 0.62
N SER A 129 3.76 0.00 -0.40
CA SER A 129 4.14 0.29 -1.80
C SER A 129 2.97 0.50 -2.75
N LYS A 130 3.06 1.57 -3.54
CA LYS A 130 2.15 1.86 -4.66
C LYS A 130 2.84 2.73 -5.71
N ASN A 131 2.78 2.35 -6.98
CA ASN A 131 3.43 3.09 -8.07
C ASN A 131 2.65 3.04 -9.39
N LYS A 132 1.34 2.82 -9.30
CA LYS A 132 0.44 2.74 -10.45
C LYS A 132 0.28 4.14 -11.07
N LEU A 133 0.37 4.19 -12.39
CA LEU A 133 -0.09 5.32 -13.20
C LEU A 133 -1.48 4.99 -13.74
N ASP A 134 -2.44 5.90 -13.60
CA ASP A 134 -3.79 5.70 -14.10
C ASP A 134 -3.86 5.81 -15.64
N GLY A 135 -4.93 5.25 -16.20
CA GLY A 135 -5.16 5.18 -17.64
C GLY A 135 -5.07 3.76 -18.20
N ARG A 136 -5.55 3.61 -19.43
CA ARG A 136 -5.53 2.34 -20.18
C ARG A 136 -4.53 2.42 -21.32
N CYS A 137 -3.89 1.30 -21.63
CA CYS A 137 -3.03 1.14 -22.80
C CYS A 137 -3.71 0.23 -23.82
N THR A 138 -3.41 0.47 -25.09
CA THR A 138 -3.74 -0.43 -26.20
C THR A 138 -2.44 -0.95 -26.81
N CYS A 139 -2.56 -1.93 -27.72
CA CYS A 139 -1.39 -2.44 -28.44
C CYS A 139 -0.76 -1.43 -29.40
N GLN A 140 -1.48 -0.34 -29.71
CA GLN A 140 -0.97 0.77 -30.52
C GLN A 140 0.08 1.60 -29.76
N GLY A 141 0.27 1.35 -28.45
CA GLY A 141 1.24 2.04 -27.63
C GLY A 141 0.70 3.36 -27.08
N GLY A 142 1.58 4.35 -26.96
CA GLY A 142 1.30 5.65 -26.37
C GLY A 142 2.34 6.06 -25.33
N SER A 143 2.26 7.31 -24.86
CA SER A 143 3.13 7.78 -23.79
C SER A 143 2.90 6.93 -22.54
N GLU A 144 3.99 6.36 -22.01
CA GLU A 144 3.98 5.46 -20.85
C GLU A 144 3.28 4.10 -21.09
N CYS A 145 3.10 3.65 -22.33
CA CYS A 145 2.58 2.32 -22.66
C CYS A 145 3.67 1.37 -23.17
N ILE A 146 3.61 0.11 -22.74
CA ILE A 146 4.45 -1.01 -23.20
C ILE A 146 3.53 -2.05 -23.82
N SER A 147 3.86 -2.51 -25.02
CA SER A 147 3.14 -3.58 -25.71
C SER A 147 3.98 -4.86 -25.68
N ILE A 148 3.58 -5.86 -24.90
CA ILE A 148 4.22 -7.17 -24.91
C ILE A 148 3.60 -7.97 -26.05
N SER A 149 4.34 -8.14 -27.16
CA SER A 149 3.84 -8.86 -28.33
C SER A 149 3.54 -10.32 -27.99
N LEU A 150 2.45 -10.84 -28.53
CA LEU A 150 2.14 -12.27 -28.49
C LEU A 150 2.72 -12.96 -29.72
N SER A 151 3.08 -14.24 -29.61
CA SER A 151 3.39 -15.09 -30.76
C SER A 151 2.10 -15.56 -31.44
N GLU A 152 2.17 -15.97 -32.72
CA GLU A 152 1.04 -16.60 -33.43
C GLU A 152 0.46 -17.80 -32.67
N MET A 153 1.31 -18.59 -32.03
CA MET A 153 0.90 -19.77 -31.24
C MET A 153 0.32 -19.45 -29.86
N ASP A 154 0.26 -18.18 -29.43
CA ASP A 154 -0.30 -17.86 -28.12
C ASP A 154 -1.84 -17.90 -28.17
N SER A 155 -2.47 -18.74 -27.35
CA SER A 155 -3.93 -18.85 -27.28
C SER A 155 -4.65 -17.54 -26.97
N ARG A 156 -3.98 -16.55 -26.36
CA ARG A 156 -4.56 -15.22 -26.12
C ARG A 156 -4.58 -14.32 -27.36
N ARG A 157 -3.84 -14.67 -28.43
CA ARG A 157 -3.70 -13.84 -29.63
C ARG A 157 -5.03 -13.58 -30.33
N HIS A 158 -5.93 -14.55 -30.33
CA HIS A 158 -7.27 -14.40 -30.91
C HIS A 158 -8.08 -13.24 -30.29
N LYS A 159 -7.76 -12.82 -29.06
CA LYS A 159 -8.43 -11.70 -28.38
C LYS A 159 -7.70 -10.36 -28.58
N SER A 160 -6.37 -10.39 -28.70
CA SER A 160 -5.54 -9.19 -28.82
C SER A 160 -4.15 -9.58 -29.34
N PRO A 161 -3.50 -8.78 -30.21
CA PRO A 161 -2.16 -9.08 -30.72
C PRO A 161 -1.05 -8.91 -29.68
N CYS A 162 -1.34 -8.25 -28.55
CA CYS A 162 -0.38 -8.00 -27.48
C CYS A 162 -1.04 -8.04 -26.09
N ILE A 163 -0.22 -8.05 -25.04
CA ILE A 163 -0.63 -7.69 -23.68
C ILE A 163 -0.19 -6.23 -23.44
N PRO A 164 -1.13 -5.27 -23.37
CA PRO A 164 -0.78 -3.88 -23.09
C PRO A 164 -0.50 -3.69 -21.59
N LEU A 165 0.54 -2.92 -21.28
CA LEU A 165 0.98 -2.61 -19.92
C LEU A 165 1.25 -1.10 -19.80
N LYS A 166 0.72 -0.45 -18.76
CA LYS A 166 1.08 0.93 -18.42
C LYS A 166 2.35 0.92 -17.57
N ARG A 167 3.29 1.81 -17.88
CA ARG A 167 4.52 2.00 -17.08
C ARG A 167 4.16 2.54 -15.71
N SER A 168 4.96 2.17 -14.71
CA SER A 168 4.87 2.74 -13.36
C SER A 168 5.11 4.25 -13.39
N ILE A 169 4.42 4.97 -12.52
CA ILE A 169 4.53 6.42 -12.41
C ILE A 169 5.96 6.85 -12.08
N ARG A 170 6.44 7.91 -12.74
CA ARG A 170 7.80 8.43 -12.53
C ARG A 170 7.82 9.67 -11.65
N VAL A 171 8.99 9.94 -11.09
CA VAL A 171 9.31 11.21 -10.44
C VAL A 171 9.52 12.27 -11.52
N CYS A 172 8.89 13.44 -11.37
CA CYS A 172 9.10 14.55 -12.30
C CYS A 172 10.58 14.97 -12.36
N GLY A 173 11.06 15.39 -13.53
CA GLY A 173 12.47 15.69 -13.77
C GLY A 173 13.35 14.47 -14.03
N THR A 174 12.85 13.24 -13.85
CA THR A 174 13.59 12.01 -14.16
C THR A 174 13.10 11.33 -15.44
N GLY A 175 13.96 10.54 -16.07
CA GLY A 175 13.71 9.87 -17.34
C GLY A 175 13.75 10.82 -18.54
N ILE A 176 14.39 11.98 -18.38
CA ILE A 176 14.54 13.06 -19.36
C ILE A 176 15.88 13.75 -19.14
N HIS A 177 16.39 14.45 -20.16
CA HIS A 177 17.61 15.30 -20.07
C HIS A 177 18.82 14.62 -19.41
N GLY A 178 19.08 13.34 -19.72
CA GLY A 178 20.22 12.60 -19.17
C GLY A 178 20.05 12.11 -17.73
N VAL A 179 18.91 12.39 -17.07
CA VAL A 179 18.61 11.92 -15.72
C VAL A 179 17.87 10.58 -15.78
N PRO A 180 18.41 9.47 -15.25
CA PRO A 180 17.74 8.18 -15.27
C PRO A 180 16.39 8.19 -14.54
N ARG A 181 15.41 7.48 -15.08
CA ARG A 181 14.04 7.43 -14.56
C ARG A 181 14.01 6.86 -13.14
N GLN A 182 13.29 7.55 -12.25
CA GLN A 182 12.96 7.05 -10.92
C GLN A 182 11.47 6.80 -10.79
N GLN A 183 11.10 5.70 -10.13
CA GLN A 183 9.70 5.39 -9.82
C GLN A 183 9.33 6.00 -8.46
N MET A 184 8.11 6.52 -8.37
CA MET A 184 7.57 7.07 -7.13
C MET A 184 6.93 5.97 -6.28
N ASN A 185 7.12 6.03 -4.96
CA ASN A 185 6.25 5.37 -4.01
C ASN A 185 5.15 6.33 -3.56
N LEU A 186 3.89 5.99 -3.81
CA LEU A 186 2.72 6.76 -3.40
C LEU A 186 2.24 6.39 -1.98
N ASN A 187 2.85 5.38 -1.36
CA ASN A 187 2.55 4.96 0.00
C ASN A 187 3.67 5.30 0.98
N THR A 188 3.36 5.30 2.27
CA THR A 188 4.38 5.28 3.33
C THR A 188 5.21 4.00 3.21
N ALA A 189 6.48 4.03 3.65
CA ALA A 189 7.33 2.85 3.66
C ALA A 189 7.19 2.01 4.94
N PHE A 190 6.36 2.46 5.89
CA PHE A 190 6.22 1.87 7.20
C PHE A 190 5.10 0.84 7.21
N ILE A 191 5.14 -0.07 8.17
CA ILE A 191 4.00 -0.91 8.52
C ILE A 191 3.16 -0.11 9.52
N ASP A 192 2.24 0.71 9.02
CA ASP A 192 1.43 1.63 9.82
C ASP A 192 -0.08 1.58 9.50
N ALA A 193 -0.49 0.52 8.77
CA ALA A 193 -1.85 0.27 8.33
C ALA A 193 -2.39 1.36 7.38
N SER A 194 -1.54 1.99 6.59
CA SER A 194 -1.92 3.00 5.58
C SER A 194 -2.87 2.43 4.51
N GLN A 195 -2.88 1.13 4.25
CA GLN A 195 -3.91 0.50 3.39
C GLN A 195 -5.32 0.54 3.99
N VAL A 196 -5.42 0.78 5.31
CA VAL A 196 -6.69 1.01 6.02
C VAL A 196 -6.98 2.51 6.12
N TYR A 197 -5.96 3.31 6.46
CA TYR A 197 -6.10 4.71 6.83
C TYR A 197 -5.81 5.74 5.72
N GLY A 198 -5.23 5.32 4.61
CA GLY A 198 -4.68 6.18 3.56
C GLY A 198 -3.24 6.61 3.83
N SER A 199 -2.52 6.91 2.76
CA SER A 199 -1.15 7.48 2.78
C SER A 199 -1.14 9.02 2.64
N ASP A 200 -2.31 9.66 2.69
CA ASP A 200 -2.44 11.11 2.69
C ASP A 200 -3.69 11.56 3.46
N ALA A 201 -3.64 12.77 4.00
CA ALA A 201 -4.69 13.30 4.86
C ALA A 201 -6.02 13.53 4.13
N ILE A 202 -6.03 13.73 2.81
CA ILE A 202 -7.25 14.03 2.05
C ILE A 202 -8.02 12.74 1.82
N THR A 203 -7.32 11.71 1.34
CA THR A 203 -7.83 10.34 1.24
C THR A 203 -8.38 9.90 2.59
N GLN A 204 -7.63 10.12 3.68
CA GLN A 204 -8.07 9.77 5.01
C GLN A 204 -9.38 10.48 5.46
N ARG A 205 -9.51 11.80 5.20
CA ARG A 205 -10.72 12.55 5.57
C ARG A 205 -11.97 12.03 4.88
N LYS A 206 -11.87 11.53 3.65
CA LYS A 206 -13.02 10.93 2.94
C LYS A 206 -13.60 9.74 3.72
N PHE A 207 -12.75 8.97 4.39
CA PHE A 207 -13.18 7.79 5.16
C PHE A 207 -13.72 8.12 6.56
N ARG A 208 -13.47 9.33 7.05
CA ARG A 208 -14.03 9.83 8.31
C ARG A 208 -15.23 10.76 8.13
N ALA A 209 -15.51 11.19 6.90
CA ALA A 209 -16.60 12.12 6.63
C ALA A 209 -17.94 11.54 7.12
N GLY A 210 -18.57 12.24 8.07
CA GLY A 210 -19.86 11.86 8.64
C GLY A 210 -19.80 10.79 9.75
N VAL A 211 -18.61 10.35 10.17
CA VAL A 211 -18.43 9.35 11.24
C VAL A 211 -17.41 9.87 12.24
N ARG A 212 -17.83 10.10 13.49
CA ARG A 212 -17.08 10.68 14.63
C ARG A 212 -15.58 10.25 14.71
N SER A 213 -15.28 9.29 15.58
CA SER A 213 -13.94 8.71 15.76
C SER A 213 -13.70 7.48 14.90
N GLY A 214 -14.74 6.97 14.23
CA GLY A 214 -14.67 5.74 13.46
C GLY A 214 -14.34 5.95 11.98
N LEU A 215 -14.32 4.84 11.27
CA LEU A 215 -14.26 4.77 9.81
C LEU A 215 -15.66 4.52 9.26
N SER A 216 -15.96 5.14 8.13
CA SER A 216 -17.24 4.96 7.45
C SER A 216 -17.48 3.50 7.06
N MET A 217 -18.73 3.04 7.22
CA MET A 217 -19.18 1.70 6.86
C MET A 217 -20.66 1.73 6.47
N ILE A 218 -21.07 0.82 5.60
CA ILE A 218 -22.47 0.63 5.17
C ILE A 218 -22.97 -0.77 5.54
N PRO A 219 -24.26 -0.92 5.92
CA PRO A 219 -24.85 -2.22 6.17
C PRO A 219 -25.20 -2.93 4.85
N ILE A 220 -24.79 -4.19 4.71
CA ILE A 220 -25.15 -5.08 3.60
C ILE A 220 -25.50 -6.45 4.20
N GLY A 221 -26.73 -6.90 4.03
CA GLY A 221 -27.18 -8.21 4.55
C GLY A 221 -26.93 -8.40 6.05
N GLY A 222 -27.16 -7.35 6.86
CA GLY A 222 -26.96 -7.37 8.32
C GLY A 222 -25.50 -7.31 8.78
N ARG A 223 -24.54 -7.09 7.88
CA ARG A 223 -23.11 -6.95 8.20
C ARG A 223 -22.57 -5.61 7.71
N MET A 224 -21.57 -5.07 8.41
CA MET A 224 -20.97 -3.77 8.07
C MET A 224 -19.80 -3.92 7.10
N PHE A 225 -19.77 -3.19 6.00
CA PHE A 225 -18.68 -3.20 5.01
C PHE A 225 -18.16 -1.79 4.78
N PRO A 226 -16.93 -1.61 4.26
CA PRO A 226 -16.50 -0.29 3.81
C PRO A 226 -17.50 0.27 2.76
N PRO A 227 -17.66 1.60 2.67
CA PRO A 227 -18.58 2.20 1.72
C PRO A 227 -18.19 1.84 0.29
N MET A 228 -19.16 1.70 -0.60
CA MET A 228 -18.87 1.53 -2.02
C MET A 228 -18.78 2.89 -2.71
N ASP A 229 -17.91 2.98 -3.71
CA ASP A 229 -17.92 4.09 -4.66
C ASP A 229 -18.98 3.89 -5.75
N GLY A 230 -19.12 4.86 -6.66
CA GLY A 230 -20.06 4.78 -7.78
C GLY A 230 -19.76 3.67 -8.81
N ARG A 231 -18.76 2.82 -8.56
CA ARG A 231 -18.37 1.66 -9.39
C ARG A 231 -18.51 0.34 -8.64
N ASN A 232 -19.22 0.31 -7.51
CA ASN A 232 -19.37 -0.87 -6.65
C ASN A 232 -18.04 -1.43 -6.12
N THR A 233 -17.03 -0.57 -5.95
CA THR A 233 -15.76 -0.95 -5.31
C THR A 233 -15.69 -0.39 -3.91
N PHE A 234 -15.08 -1.11 -2.97
CA PHE A 234 -14.93 -0.63 -1.61
C PHE A 234 -13.98 0.55 -1.59
N ASN A 235 -14.42 1.62 -0.98
CA ASN A 235 -13.64 2.80 -0.72
C ASN A 235 -12.89 2.55 0.59
N THR A 236 -11.57 2.33 0.50
CA THR A 236 -10.67 2.11 1.65
C THR A 236 -9.39 2.93 1.51
N GLY A 237 -8.52 2.92 2.51
CA GLY A 237 -7.22 3.62 2.47
C GLY A 237 -6.34 3.28 1.25
N ASP A 238 -6.59 2.14 0.60
CA ASP A 238 -5.96 1.74 -0.66
C ASP A 238 -7.01 1.38 -1.71
N ASP A 239 -6.84 1.90 -2.93
CA ASP A 239 -7.75 1.72 -4.07
C ASP A 239 -7.65 0.34 -4.73
N ARG A 240 -6.75 -0.52 -4.26
CA ARG A 240 -6.59 -1.90 -4.73
C ARG A 240 -7.26 -2.90 -3.79
N SER A 241 -8.08 -2.45 -2.84
CA SER A 241 -8.76 -3.31 -1.86
C SER A 241 -9.66 -4.38 -2.48
N ASN A 242 -10.17 -4.15 -3.70
CA ASN A 242 -11.16 -5.00 -4.36
C ASN A 242 -10.57 -5.89 -5.47
N LEU A 243 -9.25 -6.10 -5.51
CA LEU A 243 -8.64 -6.95 -6.54
C LEU A 243 -9.12 -8.41 -6.46
N PHE A 244 -9.46 -8.91 -5.27
CA PHE A 244 -10.00 -10.25 -5.03
C PHE A 244 -10.72 -10.28 -3.68
N VAL A 245 -11.62 -11.26 -3.52
CA VAL A 245 -12.56 -11.32 -2.39
C VAL A 245 -11.85 -11.41 -1.04
N GLY A 246 -10.77 -12.20 -0.94
CA GLY A 246 -10.04 -12.33 0.31
C GLY A 246 -9.33 -11.03 0.74
N LEU A 247 -8.86 -10.21 -0.22
CA LEU A 247 -8.26 -8.91 0.09
C LEU A 247 -9.32 -7.95 0.60
N ALA A 248 -10.47 -7.90 -0.08
CA ALA A 248 -11.61 -7.11 0.34
C ALA A 248 -12.10 -7.52 1.75
N ALA A 249 -12.04 -8.81 2.06
CA ALA A 249 -12.34 -9.33 3.39
C ALA A 249 -11.34 -8.84 4.44
N LEU A 250 -10.02 -8.86 4.17
CA LEU A 250 -9.01 -8.32 5.09
C LEU A 250 -9.20 -6.82 5.33
N HIS A 251 -9.42 -6.02 4.28
CA HIS A 251 -9.74 -4.59 4.45
C HIS A 251 -10.97 -4.41 5.34
N THR A 252 -12.04 -5.18 5.09
CA THR A 252 -13.26 -5.14 5.90
C THR A 252 -12.99 -5.50 7.37
N VAL A 253 -12.19 -6.54 7.63
CA VAL A 253 -11.82 -6.98 8.99
C VAL A 253 -11.09 -5.88 9.73
N PHE A 254 -10.10 -5.22 9.11
CA PHE A 254 -9.34 -4.17 9.77
C PHE A 254 -10.12 -2.87 9.98
N VAL A 255 -11.03 -2.52 9.06
CA VAL A 255 -11.98 -1.40 9.26
C VAL A 255 -12.94 -1.70 10.41
N ARG A 256 -13.49 -2.94 10.47
CA ARG A 256 -14.29 -3.40 11.60
C ARG A 256 -13.51 -3.42 12.91
N LEU A 257 -12.24 -3.81 12.88
CA LEU A 257 -11.38 -3.83 14.06
C LEU A 257 -11.20 -2.42 14.63
N HIS A 258 -10.93 -1.43 13.77
CA HIS A 258 -10.89 -0.03 14.17
C HIS A 258 -12.22 0.40 14.81
N ASN A 259 -13.35 0.19 14.12
CA ASN A 259 -14.65 0.60 14.63
C ASN A 259 -15.07 -0.15 15.89
N LYS A 260 -14.66 -1.42 16.03
CA LYS A 260 -14.84 -2.20 17.25
C LYS A 260 -14.03 -1.60 18.40
N PHE A 261 -12.78 -1.19 18.18
CA PHE A 261 -12.03 -0.50 19.23
C PHE A 261 -12.66 0.87 19.56
N VAL A 262 -13.07 1.66 18.58
CA VAL A 262 -13.75 2.94 18.81
C VAL A 262 -15.06 2.75 19.57
N SER A 263 -15.90 1.79 19.17
CA SER A 263 -17.20 1.52 19.81
C SER A 263 -17.05 0.96 21.22
N LEU A 264 -16.00 0.17 21.45
CA LEU A 264 -15.62 -0.29 22.77
C LEU A 264 -14.87 0.79 23.57
N GLN A 265 -14.60 1.98 23.00
CA GLN A 265 -13.79 3.09 23.55
C GLN A 265 -12.32 2.72 23.88
N ILE A 266 -11.59 2.15 22.92
CA ILE A 266 -10.34 1.38 23.13
C ILE A 266 -10.50 0.57 24.43
N LEU A 267 -11.62 -0.16 24.41
CA LEU A 267 -12.12 -1.09 25.41
C LEU A 267 -12.45 -0.52 26.80
N SER A 268 -12.93 0.73 26.98
CA SER A 268 -13.11 1.46 28.28
C SER A 268 -11.84 1.61 29.11
N MET A 269 -10.77 0.96 28.63
CA MET A 269 -9.72 0.26 29.34
C MET A 269 -8.43 0.61 28.63
N ILE A 270 -7.95 1.81 28.88
CA ILE A 270 -6.99 1.86 29.97
C ILE A 270 -7.62 1.83 31.40
N ASP A 271 -8.89 2.26 31.62
CA ASP A 271 -9.91 2.12 32.75
C ASP A 271 -9.48 1.90 34.21
N SER A 272 -8.20 1.84 34.50
CA SER A 272 -7.65 1.78 35.85
C SER A 272 -6.15 2.00 35.90
N VAL A 273 -5.42 2.09 34.77
CA VAL A 273 -3.95 2.23 34.84
C VAL A 273 -3.48 3.58 35.33
N LEU A 274 -4.33 4.60 35.50
CA LEU A 274 -4.12 5.59 36.56
C LEU A 274 -5.49 6.14 36.97
N ARG A 275 -6.06 5.77 38.13
CA ARG A 275 -7.36 6.27 38.66
C ARG A 275 -7.48 7.81 38.82
N THR A 276 -6.57 8.62 38.27
CA THR A 276 -6.43 10.04 38.59
C THR A 276 -6.15 10.98 37.43
N MET A 277 -5.97 10.53 36.17
CA MET A 277 -5.56 11.46 35.11
C MET A 277 -6.43 11.45 33.85
N ASN A 278 -7.35 12.43 33.86
CA ASN A 278 -7.94 13.16 32.74
C ASN A 278 -9.27 12.67 32.12
N LYS A 279 -10.26 13.57 32.18
CA LYS A 279 -11.62 13.43 31.64
C LYS A 279 -11.61 13.40 30.11
N LYS A 280 -12.41 12.48 29.54
CA LYS A 280 -12.91 12.36 28.15
C LYS A 280 -11.97 12.86 27.03
N TRP A 281 -11.39 11.91 26.28
CA TRP A 281 -10.73 12.20 25.01
C TRP A 281 -11.73 12.73 23.97
N ASP A 282 -11.27 13.67 23.15
CA ASP A 282 -12.00 14.10 21.97
C ASP A 282 -11.97 13.03 20.86
N GLU A 283 -12.75 13.28 19.80
CA GLU A 283 -12.95 12.30 18.74
C GLU A 283 -11.68 12.00 17.94
N ASP A 284 -10.81 13.01 17.78
CA ASP A 284 -9.56 12.89 17.03
C ASP A 284 -8.49 12.12 17.81
N ARG A 285 -8.39 12.37 19.12
CA ARG A 285 -7.54 11.61 20.03
C ARG A 285 -7.92 10.12 20.00
N LEU A 286 -9.21 9.81 20.14
CA LEU A 286 -9.69 8.42 20.09
C LEU A 286 -9.38 7.74 18.74
N PHE A 287 -9.55 8.46 17.63
CA PHE A 287 -9.19 7.96 16.31
C PHE A 287 -7.68 7.65 16.22
N GLN A 288 -6.82 8.59 16.62
CA GLN A 288 -5.36 8.43 16.50
C GLN A 288 -4.82 7.32 17.38
N GLU A 289 -5.34 7.16 18.60
CA GLU A 289 -4.96 6.07 19.49
C GLU A 289 -5.42 4.71 18.95
N THR A 290 -6.62 4.64 18.36
CA THR A 290 -7.10 3.41 17.74
C THR A 290 -6.23 3.05 16.55
N ARG A 291 -5.90 4.04 15.70
CA ARG A 291 -4.98 3.87 14.57
C ARG A 291 -3.62 3.35 15.03
N LYS A 292 -3.07 3.90 16.12
CA LYS A 292 -1.79 3.47 16.69
C LYS A 292 -1.83 2.00 17.13
N VAL A 293 -2.89 1.57 17.80
CA VAL A 293 -3.08 0.17 18.23
C VAL A 293 -3.21 -0.77 17.03
N VAL A 294 -4.03 -0.42 16.04
CA VAL A 294 -4.19 -1.24 14.84
C VAL A 294 -2.88 -1.36 14.05
N GLY A 295 -2.11 -0.28 13.93
CA GLY A 295 -0.78 -0.32 13.33
C GLY A 295 0.18 -1.24 14.10
N ALA A 296 0.13 -1.23 15.44
CA ALA A 296 0.92 -2.15 16.27
C ALA A 296 0.51 -3.61 16.08
N ILE A 297 -0.80 -3.91 15.98
CA ILE A 297 -1.30 -5.25 15.66
C ILE A 297 -0.75 -5.72 14.30
N MET A 298 -0.76 -4.85 13.29
CA MET A 298 -0.19 -5.16 11.98
C MET A 298 1.30 -5.53 12.07
N GLN A 299 2.06 -4.75 12.85
CA GLN A 299 3.48 -5.02 13.07
C GLN A 299 3.71 -6.34 13.81
N VAL A 300 2.92 -6.63 14.85
CA VAL A 300 3.02 -7.89 15.61
C VAL A 300 2.74 -9.08 14.71
N ILE A 301 1.62 -9.09 13.98
CA ILE A 301 1.29 -10.17 13.03
C ILE A 301 2.42 -10.31 12.00
N THR A 302 2.92 -9.19 11.47
CA THR A 302 3.99 -9.22 10.47
C THR A 302 5.27 -9.87 11.00
N TYR A 303 5.80 -9.39 12.12
CA TYR A 303 7.11 -9.81 12.62
C TYR A 303 7.07 -11.13 13.40
N GLN A 304 5.96 -11.47 14.06
CA GLN A 304 5.87 -12.66 14.91
C GLN A 304 5.22 -13.86 14.22
N GLU A 305 4.38 -13.65 13.20
CA GLU A 305 3.66 -14.76 12.53
C GLU A 305 4.03 -14.86 11.05
N PHE A 306 3.89 -13.77 10.30
CA PHE A 306 4.06 -13.78 8.85
C PHE A 306 5.52 -13.97 8.42
N LEU A 307 6.45 -13.15 8.92
CA LEU A 307 7.87 -13.24 8.52
C LEU A 307 8.52 -14.57 8.93
N PRO A 308 8.25 -15.15 10.12
CA PRO A 308 8.73 -16.50 10.44
C PRO A 308 8.19 -17.57 9.50
N ALA A 309 6.89 -17.51 9.17
CA ALA A 309 6.28 -18.45 8.24
C ALA A 309 6.83 -18.31 6.80
N LEU A 310 7.12 -17.09 6.36
CA LEU A 310 7.65 -16.81 5.03
C LEU A 310 9.14 -17.17 4.89
N LEU A 311 9.96 -16.80 5.88
CA LEU A 311 11.43 -16.94 5.80
C LEU A 311 11.94 -18.28 6.34
N GLY A 312 11.11 -19.01 7.08
CA GLY A 312 11.47 -20.30 7.67
C GLY A 312 12.75 -20.23 8.51
N SER A 313 13.65 -21.19 8.29
CA SER A 313 14.94 -21.28 9.01
C SER A 313 15.84 -20.06 8.83
N SER A 314 15.64 -19.26 7.79
CA SER A 314 16.43 -18.04 7.55
C SER A 314 15.96 -16.84 8.38
N HIS A 315 14.81 -16.93 9.06
CA HIS A 315 14.21 -15.81 9.79
C HIS A 315 15.19 -15.17 10.79
N ASN A 316 15.73 -15.95 11.73
CA ASN A 316 16.59 -15.41 12.79
C ASN A 316 17.90 -14.79 12.27
N LYS A 317 18.36 -15.24 11.09
CA LYS A 317 19.56 -14.70 10.43
C LYS A 317 19.26 -13.36 9.75
N LEU A 318 18.11 -13.25 9.10
CA LEU A 318 17.72 -12.07 8.32
C LEU A 318 17.06 -10.98 9.17
N ILE A 319 16.31 -11.37 10.20
CA ILE A 319 15.54 -10.49 11.09
C ILE A 319 16.01 -10.74 12.53
N PRO A 320 17.12 -10.12 12.98
CA PRO A 320 17.60 -10.27 14.34
C PRO A 320 16.65 -9.61 15.35
N LYS A 321 16.78 -9.99 16.63
CA LYS A 321 15.99 -9.42 17.72
C LYS A 321 16.12 -7.89 17.74
N TYR A 322 14.97 -7.22 17.82
CA TYR A 322 14.92 -5.76 17.91
C TYR A 322 15.65 -5.26 19.17
N THR A 323 16.36 -4.14 19.03
CA THR A 323 17.13 -3.51 20.11
C THR A 323 16.57 -2.13 20.43
N HIS A 324 16.70 -1.19 19.50
CA HIS A 324 16.18 0.16 19.61
C HIS A 324 16.08 0.80 18.22
N TYR A 325 15.41 1.95 18.16
CA TYR A 325 15.27 2.73 16.94
C TYR A 325 16.63 3.32 16.51
N LYS A 326 17.02 3.09 15.26
CA LYS A 326 18.26 3.60 14.67
C LYS A 326 17.94 4.73 13.68
N PRO A 327 18.15 6.01 14.04
CA PRO A 327 17.76 7.15 13.18
C PRO A 327 18.54 7.24 11.86
N ASN A 328 19.65 6.52 11.73
CA ASN A 328 20.45 6.52 10.50
C ASN A 328 19.97 5.46 9.50
N THR A 329 19.12 4.52 9.90
CA THR A 329 18.54 3.52 8.99
C THR A 329 17.64 4.21 7.98
N ASN A 330 17.78 3.86 6.70
CA ASN A 330 16.86 4.30 5.66
C ASN A 330 15.66 3.34 5.61
N PRO A 331 14.44 3.77 5.98
CA PRO A 331 13.26 2.92 5.98
C PRO A 331 12.58 2.82 4.60
N ALA A 332 13.04 3.58 3.60
CA ALA A 332 12.38 3.63 2.30
C ALA A 332 12.39 2.26 1.60
N ILE A 333 11.28 1.95 0.92
CA ILE A 333 11.16 0.72 0.14
C ILE A 333 12.08 0.79 -1.09
N SER A 334 12.76 -0.31 -1.38
CA SER A 334 13.57 -0.42 -2.59
C SER A 334 12.74 -0.79 -3.82
N ASN A 335 13.20 -0.35 -4.98
CA ASN A 335 12.59 -0.65 -6.26
C ASN A 335 12.58 -2.16 -6.52
N GLU A 336 13.67 -2.82 -6.15
CA GLU A 336 13.85 -4.28 -6.25
C GLU A 336 12.82 -5.01 -5.38
N PHE A 337 12.54 -4.51 -4.17
CA PHE A 337 11.52 -5.07 -3.28
C PHE A 337 10.11 -4.94 -3.88
N ALA A 338 9.71 -3.73 -4.27
CA ALA A 338 8.37 -3.45 -4.79
C ALA A 338 8.12 -4.01 -6.20
N GLY A 339 9.15 -4.07 -7.03
CA GLY A 339 9.08 -4.51 -8.42
C GLY A 339 9.18 -6.01 -8.61
N ALA A 340 9.98 -6.70 -7.78
CA ALA A 340 10.33 -8.10 -7.99
C ALA A 340 10.26 -8.94 -6.72
N ALA A 341 11.06 -8.63 -5.70
CA ALA A 341 11.32 -9.58 -4.60
C ALA A 341 10.08 -9.90 -3.76
N TYR A 342 9.21 -8.91 -3.52
CA TYR A 342 7.99 -9.10 -2.73
C TYR A 342 6.76 -9.45 -3.58
N ARG A 343 6.96 -9.79 -4.87
CA ARG A 343 5.91 -10.29 -5.76
C ARG A 343 5.69 -11.79 -5.54
N LEU A 344 5.17 -12.13 -4.37
CA LEU A 344 4.88 -13.50 -3.91
C LEU A 344 3.71 -14.17 -4.66
N HIS A 345 3.46 -13.81 -5.93
CA HIS A 345 2.32 -14.28 -6.72
C HIS A 345 2.32 -15.80 -6.94
N GLY A 346 3.46 -16.47 -6.79
CA GLY A 346 3.55 -17.93 -6.82
C GLY A 346 2.82 -18.62 -5.66
N LEU A 347 2.40 -17.89 -4.63
CA LEU A 347 1.62 -18.41 -3.52
C LEU A 347 0.10 -18.42 -3.78
N ILE A 348 -0.35 -17.87 -4.92
CA ILE A 348 -1.79 -17.81 -5.26
C ILE A 348 -2.25 -19.21 -5.69
N GLN A 349 -3.29 -19.73 -5.03
CA GLN A 349 -3.86 -21.04 -5.35
C GLN A 349 -4.97 -20.94 -6.41
N ALA A 350 -5.07 -21.93 -7.29
CA ALA A 350 -6.08 -21.96 -8.35
C ALA A 350 -7.53 -22.02 -7.82
N GLU A 351 -7.75 -22.61 -6.64
CA GLU A 351 -9.09 -22.73 -6.02
C GLU A 351 -9.60 -21.39 -5.47
N GLU A 352 -8.71 -20.48 -5.04
CA GLU A 352 -9.09 -19.12 -4.67
C GLU A 352 -9.58 -18.30 -5.87
N LEU A 353 -9.05 -18.58 -7.07
CA LEU A 353 -9.59 -18.06 -8.32
C LEU A 353 -10.95 -18.70 -8.65
N GLY A 354 -11.13 -19.99 -8.32
CA GLY A 354 -12.37 -20.73 -8.53
C GLY A 354 -13.56 -20.25 -7.69
N LEU A 355 -13.33 -19.84 -6.44
CA LEU A 355 -14.38 -19.24 -5.60
C LEU A 355 -14.91 -17.91 -6.19
N ILE A 356 -14.06 -17.14 -6.86
CA ILE A 356 -14.45 -15.91 -7.56
C ILE A 356 -15.33 -16.24 -8.78
N TYR A 357 -14.95 -17.25 -9.58
CA TYR A 357 -15.76 -17.70 -10.72
C TYR A 357 -17.09 -18.33 -10.31
N SER A 358 -17.12 -19.07 -9.20
CA SER A 358 -18.34 -19.69 -8.67
C SER A 358 -19.36 -18.63 -8.24
N LEU A 359 -18.92 -17.56 -7.56
CA LEU A 359 -19.80 -16.46 -7.16
C LEU A 359 -20.37 -15.68 -8.36
N GLU A 360 -19.57 -15.40 -9.39
CA GLU A 360 -20.05 -14.76 -10.63
C GLU A 360 -21.04 -15.65 -11.41
N SER A 361 -20.84 -16.97 -11.40
CA SER A 361 -21.76 -17.91 -12.06
C SER A 361 -23.11 -18.03 -11.34
N HIS A 362 -23.11 -17.87 -10.01
CA HIS A 362 -24.32 -17.96 -9.19
C HIS A 362 -25.20 -16.71 -9.29
N GLU A 363 -24.64 -15.53 -9.60
CA GLU A 363 -25.40 -14.32 -9.92
C GLU A 363 -25.99 -14.37 -11.32
N LYS A 364 -25.27 -14.94 -12.30
CA LYS A 364 -25.78 -15.12 -13.67
C LYS A 364 -26.88 -16.17 -13.79
N SER A 365 -27.00 -17.08 -12.82
CA SER A 365 -28.09 -18.08 -12.78
C SER A 365 -29.36 -17.58 -12.07
N LYS A 366 -29.36 -16.32 -11.59
CA LYS A 366 -30.50 -15.68 -10.92
C LYS A 366 -31.10 -14.49 -11.70
N LEU A 367 -30.52 -14.20 -12.86
CA LEU A 367 -31.09 -13.37 -13.93
C LEU A 367 -31.58 -14.30 -15.04
#